data_AF-A0AAW2LX84-F1
#
_entry.id   AF-A0AAW2LX84-F1
#
_cell.length_a   1.000
_cell.length_b   1.000
_cell.length_c   1.000
_cell.angle_alpha   90.00
_cell.angle_beta   90.00
_cell.angle_gamma   90.00
#
_symmetry.space_group_name_H-M   'P 1'
#
loop_
_entity.id
_entity.type
_entity.pdbx_description
1 polymer ?
#
loop_
_entity_poly.entity_id
_entity_poly.type
_entity_poly.pdbx_seq_one_letter_code
_entity_poly.pdbx_strand_id
1 'polypeptide(L)'
;MDKGLPSMREAARQTVKHKPIQEALAKALELISSRELHMSLEESQKWSPILLSWIMGPSSVPISQGWLTILLTDTLSSKKAILAKGSAQVTSDKVKTQVDLANVVSATQTANQLASAVVNLAGAQLGTATESADTFPLADLLSLEPFAGSFKNLKKDKPPKITAADSALATLKGIKALTDICAEDPLSQQKIADFGVLCLLRRLLLEDDYEQLAAIEAYDASRALEAQGRVSSSPSDPSVVDSYDPSNLRVPATAHIRRHAARLLTVLSVLPEVQKAIVADKSWCKWLEECARGQIPGCCLKFKVMPGQHY
;
A
#
# COMPACT_ATOMS: atom_id res chain seq x y z
N MET A 1 23.81 -21.91 -11.40
CA MET A 1 23.34 -20.85 -10.49
C MET A 1 21.81 -20.95 -10.33
N ASP A 2 21.24 -22.17 -10.31
CA ASP A 2 19.83 -22.38 -10.74
C ASP A 2 18.94 -23.03 -9.68
N LYS A 3 19.33 -22.98 -8.41
CA LYS A 3 18.55 -23.55 -7.30
C LYS A 3 18.00 -22.52 -6.31
N GLY A 4 18.46 -21.26 -6.38
CA GLY A 4 18.00 -20.19 -5.47
C GLY A 4 16.57 -19.73 -5.78
N LEU A 5 16.23 -19.54 -7.05
CA LEU A 5 14.90 -19.10 -7.48
C LEU A 5 13.78 -20.10 -7.11
N PRO A 6 13.94 -21.42 -7.35
CA PRO A 6 12.97 -22.41 -6.91
C PRO A 6 12.83 -22.48 -5.39
N SER A 7 13.93 -22.33 -4.64
CA SER A 7 13.91 -22.33 -3.17
C SER A 7 13.25 -21.07 -2.58
N MET A 8 13.40 -19.91 -3.21
CA MET A 8 12.71 -18.67 -2.82
C MET A 8 11.21 -18.73 -3.16
N ARG A 9 10.85 -19.32 -4.30
CA ARG A 9 9.47 -19.54 -4.71
C ARG A 9 8.77 -20.60 -3.84
N GLU A 10 9.51 -21.62 -3.39
CA GLU A 10 9.06 -22.60 -2.41
C GLU A 10 8.95 -21.99 -0.99
N ALA A 11 9.88 -21.13 -0.57
CA ALA A 11 9.78 -20.39 0.69
C ALA A 11 8.56 -19.44 0.71
N ALA A 12 8.27 -18.76 -0.40
CA ALA A 12 7.08 -17.94 -0.59
C ALA A 12 5.77 -18.77 -0.64
N ARG A 13 5.82 -20.02 -1.14
CA ARG A 13 4.70 -20.96 -1.02
C ARG A 13 4.51 -21.49 0.40
N GLN A 14 5.59 -21.69 1.14
CA GLN A 14 5.55 -22.16 2.54
C GLN A 14 5.17 -21.05 3.54
N THR A 15 5.38 -19.77 3.22
CA THR A 15 4.88 -18.62 4.00
C THR A 15 3.35 -18.52 4.06
N VAL A 16 2.63 -19.22 3.18
CA VAL A 16 1.16 -19.33 3.23
C VAL A 16 0.70 -20.17 4.43
N LYS A 17 1.59 -20.97 5.06
CA LYS A 17 1.20 -21.94 6.10
C LYS A 17 1.97 -21.88 7.43
N HIS A 18 3.01 -21.07 7.61
CA HIS A 18 3.87 -21.16 8.81
C HIS A 18 4.29 -19.82 9.44
N LYS A 19 3.81 -19.61 10.68
CA LYS A 19 4.12 -18.50 11.60
C LYS A 19 5.62 -18.24 11.87
N PRO A 20 6.51 -19.25 12.00
CA PRO A 20 7.94 -19.02 12.25
C PRO A 20 8.68 -18.31 11.10
N ILE A 21 8.19 -18.44 9.87
CA ILE A 21 8.81 -17.82 8.68
C ILE A 21 8.35 -16.36 8.55
N GLN A 22 7.12 -16.05 8.96
CA GLN A 22 6.63 -14.67 9.10
C GLN A 22 7.41 -13.92 10.20
N GLU A 23 7.70 -14.58 11.32
CA GLU A 23 8.55 -14.03 12.39
C GLU A 23 10.00 -13.79 11.93
N ALA A 24 10.54 -14.62 11.04
CA ALA A 24 11.88 -14.42 10.47
C ALA A 24 11.93 -13.24 9.48
N LEU A 25 10.89 -13.06 8.66
CA LEU A 25 10.74 -11.91 7.76
C LEU A 25 10.50 -10.60 8.53
N ALA A 26 9.68 -10.64 9.58
CA ALA A 26 9.48 -9.52 10.50
C ALA A 26 10.79 -9.16 11.21
N LYS A 27 11.56 -10.15 11.70
CA LYS A 27 12.89 -9.94 12.27
C LYS A 27 13.89 -9.37 11.27
N ALA A 28 13.89 -9.81 10.02
CA ALA A 28 14.76 -9.25 8.99
C ALA A 28 14.44 -7.77 8.72
N LEU A 29 13.16 -7.41 8.69
CA LEU A 29 12.70 -6.02 8.54
C LEU A 29 12.99 -5.17 9.80
N GLU A 30 12.86 -5.75 11.00
CA GLU A 30 13.19 -5.14 12.29
C GLU A 30 14.70 -4.88 12.43
N LEU A 31 15.54 -5.83 12.00
CA LEU A 31 17.01 -5.73 11.99
C LEU A 31 17.53 -4.67 11.00
N ILE A 32 16.85 -4.51 9.86
CA ILE A 32 17.15 -3.46 8.87
C ILE A 32 16.71 -2.08 9.39
N SER A 33 15.59 -2.02 10.10
CA SER A 33 15.03 -0.77 10.63
C SER A 33 15.78 -0.25 11.88
N SER A 34 16.41 -1.15 12.65
CA SER A 34 17.07 -0.82 13.92
C SER A 34 18.54 -0.38 13.79
N ARG A 35 19.11 -0.34 12.57
CA ARG A 35 20.51 0.09 12.30
C ARG A 35 21.62 -0.63 13.10
N GLU A 36 21.35 -1.76 13.73
CA GLU A 36 22.33 -2.54 14.48
C GLU A 36 22.51 -3.95 13.87
N LEU A 37 23.14 -4.05 12.70
CA LEU A 37 23.98 -5.22 12.35
C LEU A 37 24.83 -4.99 11.09
N HIS A 38 26.12 -5.30 11.20
CA HIS A 38 27.11 -5.31 10.13
C HIS A 38 26.89 -6.54 9.22
N MET A 39 26.35 -6.33 8.02
CA MET A 39 26.42 -7.32 6.94
C MET A 39 27.83 -7.35 6.33
N SER A 40 28.25 -8.52 5.82
CA SER A 40 29.44 -8.60 4.98
C SER A 40 29.21 -7.82 3.66
N LEU A 41 30.27 -7.26 3.08
CA LEU A 41 30.15 -6.43 1.86
C LEU A 41 29.49 -7.22 0.71
N GLU A 42 29.81 -8.51 0.58
CA GLU A 42 29.30 -9.36 -0.50
C GLU A 42 27.80 -9.69 -0.35
N GLU A 43 27.33 -9.91 0.89
CA GLU A 43 25.91 -10.13 1.16
C GLU A 43 25.11 -8.83 1.07
N SER A 44 25.68 -7.72 1.54
CA SER A 44 25.08 -6.40 1.38
C SER A 44 24.92 -6.04 -0.10
N GLN A 45 25.88 -6.36 -0.97
CA GLN A 45 25.81 -6.13 -2.41
C GLN A 45 24.81 -7.04 -3.13
N LYS A 46 24.60 -8.27 -2.63
CA LYS A 46 23.62 -9.22 -3.18
C LYS A 46 22.18 -8.83 -2.88
N TRP A 47 21.91 -8.38 -1.66
CA TRP A 47 20.57 -8.01 -1.22
C TRP A 47 20.23 -6.54 -1.45
N SER A 48 21.25 -5.70 -1.62
CA SER A 48 21.15 -4.26 -1.90
C SER A 48 20.14 -3.94 -3.01
N PRO A 49 20.21 -4.49 -4.24
CA PRO A 49 19.29 -4.06 -5.31
C PRO A 49 17.83 -4.43 -5.06
N ILE A 50 17.57 -5.53 -4.36
CA ILE A 50 16.22 -6.06 -4.07
C ILE A 50 15.61 -5.31 -2.88
N LEU A 51 16.39 -5.11 -1.82
CA LEU A 51 15.99 -4.29 -0.68
C LEU A 51 15.90 -2.82 -1.09
N LEU A 52 16.79 -2.29 -1.92
CA LEU A 52 16.72 -0.94 -2.49
C LEU A 52 15.51 -0.78 -3.42
N SER A 53 15.13 -1.79 -4.21
CA SER A 53 13.87 -1.75 -4.99
C SER A 53 12.62 -1.66 -4.09
N TRP A 54 12.66 -2.27 -2.91
CA TRP A 54 11.59 -2.19 -1.91
C TRP A 54 11.66 -0.94 -1.02
N ILE A 55 12.85 -0.35 -0.86
CA ILE A 55 13.16 0.81 -0.01
C ILE A 55 13.17 2.12 -0.81
N MET A 56 13.30 2.11 -2.14
CA MET A 56 13.64 3.30 -2.93
C MET A 56 12.67 3.51 -4.10
N GLY A 57 11.54 4.14 -3.79
CA GLY A 57 10.86 5.01 -4.73
C GLY A 57 9.50 4.56 -5.24
N PRO A 58 8.94 5.35 -6.18
CA PRO A 58 7.53 5.33 -6.57
C PRO A 58 7.07 4.03 -7.25
N SER A 59 8.00 3.21 -7.77
CA SER A 59 7.74 1.93 -8.42
C SER A 59 7.31 0.80 -7.47
N SER A 60 7.43 0.99 -6.15
CA SER A 60 7.00 0.02 -5.14
C SER A 60 5.62 0.34 -4.53
N VAL A 61 4.94 1.36 -5.05
CA VAL A 61 3.55 1.70 -4.66
C VAL A 61 2.57 0.54 -4.86
N PRO A 62 2.60 -0.24 -5.98
CA PRO A 62 1.70 -1.39 -6.13
C PRO A 62 1.83 -2.42 -5.01
N ILE A 63 3.05 -2.63 -4.49
CA ILE A 63 3.32 -3.57 -3.41
C ILE A 63 2.70 -3.05 -2.11
N SER A 64 2.91 -1.77 -1.79
CA SER A 64 2.35 -1.12 -0.59
C SER A 64 0.81 -1.12 -0.61
N GLN A 65 0.22 -0.84 -1.77
CA GLN A 65 -1.23 -0.92 -1.97
C GLN A 65 -1.74 -2.36 -1.91
N GLY A 66 -0.99 -3.32 -2.45
CA GLY A 66 -1.29 -4.74 -2.35
C GLY A 66 -1.35 -5.18 -0.89
N TRP A 67 -0.37 -4.77 -0.09
CA TRP A 67 -0.34 -5.05 1.35
C TRP A 67 -1.56 -4.50 2.08
N LEU A 68 -1.89 -3.23 1.84
CA LEU A 68 -3.11 -2.60 2.37
C LEU A 68 -4.37 -3.37 2.00
N THR A 69 -4.46 -3.86 0.75
CA THR A 69 -5.60 -4.63 0.26
C THR A 69 -5.75 -5.96 1.02
N ILE A 70 -4.64 -6.66 1.26
CA ILE A 70 -4.63 -7.93 2.00
C ILE A 70 -5.08 -7.69 3.44
N LEU A 71 -4.50 -6.69 4.13
CA LEU A 71 -4.88 -6.33 5.49
C LEU A 71 -6.38 -6.00 5.61
N LEU A 72 -6.89 -5.18 4.68
CA LEU A 72 -8.31 -4.82 4.63
C LEU A 72 -9.21 -6.04 4.39
N THR A 73 -8.84 -6.92 3.46
CA THR A 73 -9.63 -8.10 3.10
C THR A 73 -9.67 -9.15 4.23
N ASP A 74 -8.55 -9.36 4.90
CA ASP A 74 -8.45 -10.26 6.04
C ASP A 74 -9.23 -9.73 7.27
N THR A 75 -9.13 -8.43 7.54
CA THR A 75 -9.90 -7.75 8.60
C THR A 75 -11.41 -7.82 8.30
N LEU A 76 -11.81 -7.59 7.03
CA LEU A 76 -13.19 -7.73 6.56
C LEU A 76 -13.73 -9.14 6.79
N SER A 77 -12.95 -10.16 6.45
CA SER A 77 -13.33 -11.56 6.60
C SER A 77 -13.58 -11.91 8.07
N SER A 78 -12.70 -11.42 8.95
CA SER A 78 -12.84 -11.56 10.40
C SER A 78 -14.11 -10.87 10.92
N LYS A 79 -14.34 -9.61 10.52
CA LYS A 79 -15.53 -8.83 10.93
C LYS A 79 -16.84 -9.47 10.45
N LYS A 80 -16.88 -9.97 9.20
CA LYS A 80 -18.03 -10.69 8.64
C LYS A 80 -18.34 -11.96 9.44
N ALA A 81 -17.32 -12.73 9.82
CA ALA A 81 -17.50 -13.93 10.63
C ALA A 81 -18.07 -13.63 12.03
N ILE A 82 -17.64 -12.51 12.64
CA ILE A 82 -18.17 -12.04 13.93
C ILE A 82 -19.65 -11.65 13.79
N LEU A 83 -20.00 -10.84 12.78
CA LEU A 83 -21.38 -10.40 12.54
C LEU A 83 -22.33 -11.57 12.23
N ALA A 84 -21.86 -12.57 11.48
CA ALA A 84 -22.64 -13.77 11.18
C ALA A 84 -22.98 -14.56 12.47
N LYS A 85 -22.02 -14.67 13.40
CA LYS A 85 -22.20 -15.34 14.71
C LYS A 85 -23.03 -14.51 15.70
N GLY A 86 -22.91 -13.18 15.66
CA GLY A 86 -23.63 -12.25 16.53
C GLY A 86 -25.13 -12.08 16.20
N SER A 87 -25.60 -12.49 15.03
CA SER A 87 -27.02 -12.39 14.66
C SER A 87 -27.95 -13.29 15.51
N ALA A 88 -27.39 -14.27 16.23
CA ALA A 88 -28.13 -15.15 17.14
C ALA A 88 -28.35 -14.57 18.56
N GLN A 89 -27.64 -13.49 18.93
CA GLN A 89 -27.73 -12.95 20.29
C GLN A 89 -27.55 -11.42 20.29
N VAL A 90 -28.58 -10.74 20.83
CA VAL A 90 -28.61 -9.35 21.35
C VAL A 90 -29.44 -8.33 20.56
N THR A 91 -30.53 -7.93 21.22
CA THR A 91 -31.49 -6.84 20.98
C THR A 91 -30.99 -5.45 21.43
N SER A 92 -29.73 -5.31 21.83
CA SER A 92 -29.27 -4.12 22.56
C SER A 92 -28.72 -2.96 21.72
N ASP A 93 -28.44 -3.09 20.42
CA ASP A 93 -27.92 -1.93 19.67
C ASP A 93 -28.14 -2.00 18.14
N LYS A 94 -29.40 -1.97 17.72
CA LYS A 94 -29.81 -2.10 16.31
C LYS A 94 -29.13 -1.07 15.38
N VAL A 95 -28.88 0.14 15.86
CA VAL A 95 -28.23 1.20 15.08
C VAL A 95 -26.74 0.90 14.89
N LYS A 96 -26.03 0.47 15.95
CA LYS A 96 -24.63 0.09 15.87
C LYS A 96 -24.40 -1.07 14.89
N THR A 97 -25.23 -2.10 14.96
CA THR A 97 -25.16 -3.25 14.03
C THR A 97 -25.42 -2.82 12.58
N GLN A 98 -26.32 -1.86 12.34
CA GLN A 98 -26.58 -1.32 10.99
C GLN A 98 -25.38 -0.52 10.45
N VAL A 99 -24.74 0.29 11.30
CA VAL A 99 -23.52 1.03 10.95
C VAL A 99 -22.37 0.07 10.64
N ASP A 100 -22.17 -0.96 11.47
CA ASP A 100 -21.15 -1.98 11.23
C ASP A 100 -21.38 -2.72 9.91
N LEU A 101 -22.62 -3.08 9.59
CA LEU A 101 -22.97 -3.70 8.33
C LEU A 101 -22.69 -2.77 7.13
N ALA A 102 -23.07 -1.50 7.24
CA ALA A 102 -22.82 -0.49 6.21
C ALA A 102 -21.31 -0.28 5.97
N ASN A 103 -20.52 -0.24 7.05
CA ASN A 103 -19.06 -0.14 6.99
C ASN A 103 -18.45 -1.37 6.30
N VAL A 104 -18.92 -2.59 6.61
CA VAL A 104 -18.47 -3.82 5.94
C VAL A 104 -18.78 -3.82 4.45
N VAL A 105 -19.98 -3.35 4.05
CA VAL A 105 -20.35 -3.24 2.63
C VAL A 105 -19.45 -2.22 1.92
N SER A 106 -19.32 -1.01 2.48
CA SER A 106 -18.49 0.06 1.92
C SER A 106 -17.01 -0.34 1.80
N ALA A 107 -16.48 -1.01 2.82
CA ALA A 107 -15.12 -1.50 2.83
C ALA A 107 -14.90 -2.67 1.87
N THR A 108 -15.89 -3.55 1.67
CA THR A 108 -15.82 -4.60 0.64
C THR A 108 -15.71 -3.98 -0.75
N GLN A 109 -16.51 -2.96 -1.05
CA GLN A 109 -16.40 -2.22 -2.31
C GLN A 109 -15.01 -1.54 -2.44
N THR A 110 -14.52 -0.96 -1.36
CA THR A 110 -13.21 -0.31 -1.32
C THR A 110 -12.07 -1.31 -1.55
N ALA A 111 -12.13 -2.49 -0.94
CA ALA A 111 -11.13 -3.55 -1.14
C ALA A 111 -11.05 -4.00 -2.60
N ASN A 112 -12.21 -4.16 -3.26
CA ASN A 112 -12.26 -4.51 -4.69
C ASN A 112 -11.68 -3.40 -5.58
N GLN A 113 -12.01 -2.14 -5.28
CA GLN A 113 -11.46 -0.99 -6.01
C GLN A 113 -9.94 -0.87 -5.82
N LEU A 114 -9.46 -1.08 -4.60
CA LEU A 114 -8.03 -1.05 -4.30
C LEU A 114 -7.30 -2.22 -4.96
N ALA A 115 -7.86 -3.44 -4.96
CA ALA A 115 -7.30 -4.59 -5.66
C ALA A 115 -7.16 -4.33 -7.17
N SER A 116 -8.17 -3.73 -7.79
CA SER A 116 -8.11 -3.32 -9.19
C SER A 116 -7.05 -2.24 -9.43
N ALA A 117 -6.93 -1.27 -8.53
CA ALA A 117 -5.91 -0.23 -8.62
C ALA A 117 -4.49 -0.81 -8.55
N VAL A 118 -4.25 -1.78 -7.66
CA VAL A 118 -2.97 -2.49 -7.54
C VAL A 118 -2.59 -3.18 -8.84
N VAL A 119 -3.51 -3.97 -9.41
CA VAL A 119 -3.27 -4.69 -10.66
C VAL A 119 -3.00 -3.73 -11.82
N ASN A 120 -3.80 -2.67 -11.94
CA ASN A 120 -3.64 -1.70 -13.00
C ASN A 120 -2.33 -0.93 -12.88
N LEU A 121 -1.93 -0.54 -11.66
CA LEU A 121 -0.70 0.21 -11.43
C LEU A 121 0.52 -0.68 -11.66
N ALA A 122 0.48 -1.94 -11.20
CA ALA A 122 1.51 -2.92 -11.52
C ALA A 122 1.64 -3.13 -13.03
N GLY A 123 0.52 -3.26 -13.75
CA GLY A 123 0.52 -3.37 -15.21
C GLY A 123 1.06 -2.12 -15.92
N ALA A 124 0.82 -0.94 -15.38
CA ALA A 124 1.33 0.32 -15.92
C ALA A 124 2.84 0.49 -15.69
N GLN A 125 3.33 0.15 -14.49
CA GLN A 125 4.74 0.35 -14.10
C GLN A 125 5.68 -0.78 -14.55
N LEU A 126 5.19 -2.02 -14.59
CA LEU A 126 6.00 -3.22 -14.82
C LEU A 126 5.74 -3.86 -16.19
N GLY A 127 4.89 -3.24 -17.01
CA GLY A 127 4.43 -3.76 -18.31
C GLY A 127 3.22 -4.69 -18.16
N THR A 128 2.59 -5.09 -19.27
CA THR A 128 1.52 -6.11 -19.28
C THR A 128 2.10 -7.52 -19.42
N ALA A 129 1.34 -8.55 -19.06
CA ALA A 129 1.80 -9.93 -19.20
C ALA A 129 2.13 -10.24 -20.67
N THR A 130 3.42 -10.48 -20.97
CA THR A 130 3.87 -11.12 -22.23
C THR A 130 3.33 -12.55 -22.33
N GLU A 131 3.50 -13.19 -23.49
CA GLU A 131 2.86 -14.47 -23.87
C GLU A 131 3.06 -15.65 -22.89
N SER A 132 3.96 -15.53 -21.91
CA SER A 132 3.98 -16.39 -20.72
C SER A 132 3.73 -15.57 -19.44
N ALA A 133 2.74 -16.00 -18.66
CA ALA A 133 2.44 -15.47 -17.32
C ALA A 133 3.64 -15.60 -16.35
N ASP A 134 4.62 -16.44 -16.68
CA ASP A 134 5.83 -16.72 -15.89
C ASP A 134 6.85 -15.56 -15.85
N THR A 135 6.66 -14.48 -16.63
CA THR A 135 7.64 -13.38 -16.75
C THR A 135 7.23 -12.07 -16.04
N PHE A 136 5.98 -11.95 -15.56
CA PHE A 136 5.52 -10.71 -14.91
C PHE A 136 6.04 -10.62 -13.45
N PRO A 137 6.70 -9.51 -13.02
CA PRO A 137 7.41 -9.48 -11.73
C PRO A 137 6.56 -9.71 -10.47
N LEU A 138 5.24 -9.44 -10.53
CA LEU A 138 4.30 -9.69 -9.43
C LEU A 138 3.24 -10.76 -9.75
N ALA A 139 3.45 -11.63 -10.74
CA ALA A 139 2.40 -12.55 -11.21
C ALA A 139 1.93 -13.49 -10.08
N ASP A 140 2.87 -13.99 -9.28
CA ASP A 140 2.57 -14.86 -8.13
C ASP A 140 1.66 -14.17 -7.11
N LEU A 141 1.91 -12.88 -6.81
CA LEU A 141 1.09 -12.09 -5.89
C LEU A 141 -0.29 -11.77 -6.49
N LEU A 142 -0.32 -11.30 -7.74
CA LEU A 142 -1.55 -10.85 -8.40
C LEU A 142 -2.47 -12.01 -8.80
N SER A 143 -1.97 -13.24 -8.82
CA SER A 143 -2.75 -14.46 -9.02
C SER A 143 -3.52 -14.91 -7.77
N LEU A 144 -3.26 -14.31 -6.61
CA LEU A 144 -3.99 -14.60 -5.37
C LEU A 144 -5.20 -13.68 -5.20
N GLU A 145 -6.21 -14.14 -4.46
CA GLU A 145 -7.31 -13.28 -4.01
C GLU A 145 -6.76 -12.19 -3.06
N PRO A 146 -7.24 -10.94 -3.14
CA PRO A 146 -8.37 -10.46 -3.96
C PRO A 146 -7.99 -9.94 -5.36
N PHE A 147 -6.77 -10.15 -5.82
CA PHE A 147 -6.26 -9.58 -7.08
C PHE A 147 -6.59 -10.42 -8.31
N ALA A 148 -6.72 -11.74 -8.14
CA ALA A 148 -6.83 -12.72 -9.21
C ALA A 148 -7.87 -12.37 -10.28
N GLY A 149 -9.05 -11.90 -9.86
CA GLY A 149 -10.12 -11.49 -10.78
C GLY A 149 -9.72 -10.31 -11.65
N SER A 150 -9.11 -9.27 -11.08
CA SER A 150 -8.63 -8.11 -11.82
C SER A 150 -7.42 -8.45 -12.69
N PHE A 151 -6.51 -9.31 -12.20
CA PHE A 151 -5.32 -9.71 -12.92
C PHE A 151 -5.62 -10.50 -14.18
N LYS A 152 -6.62 -11.39 -14.15
CA LYS A 152 -7.12 -12.09 -15.36
C LYS A 152 -7.68 -11.15 -16.43
N ASN A 153 -8.21 -10.00 -16.01
CA ASN A 153 -8.79 -9.01 -16.91
C ASN A 153 -7.75 -8.01 -17.47
N LEU A 154 -6.50 -8.10 -17.03
CA LEU A 154 -5.41 -7.26 -17.51
C LEU A 154 -5.12 -7.62 -18.98
N LYS A 155 -5.57 -6.79 -19.93
CA LYS A 155 -5.44 -7.05 -21.37
C LYS A 155 -4.02 -6.76 -21.86
N LYS A 156 -3.52 -7.59 -22.79
CA LYS A 156 -2.22 -7.41 -23.48
C LYS A 156 -2.21 -6.18 -24.39
N ASP A 157 -3.35 -5.90 -25.04
CA ASP A 157 -3.42 -4.94 -26.18
C ASP A 157 -3.68 -3.49 -25.78
N LYS A 158 -4.08 -3.22 -24.52
CA LYS A 158 -4.27 -1.86 -24.02
C LYS A 158 -3.78 -1.75 -22.58
N PRO A 159 -2.70 -0.99 -22.30
CA PRO A 159 -2.23 -0.81 -20.94
C PRO A 159 -3.33 -0.14 -20.10
N PRO A 160 -3.49 -0.54 -18.83
CA PRO A 160 -4.43 0.12 -17.93
C PRO A 160 -4.10 1.61 -17.82
N LYS A 161 -5.10 2.46 -18.03
CA LYS A 161 -4.98 3.89 -17.72
C LYS A 161 -5.36 4.07 -16.24
N ILE A 162 -4.37 3.97 -15.36
CA ILE A 162 -4.47 4.41 -13.96
C ILE A 162 -3.44 5.50 -13.73
N THR A 163 -3.85 6.60 -13.12
CA THR A 163 -2.95 7.71 -12.76
C THR A 163 -2.46 7.59 -11.32
N ALA A 164 -1.40 8.31 -10.99
CA ALA A 164 -0.90 8.47 -9.64
C ALA A 164 -1.98 9.00 -8.70
N ALA A 165 -2.84 9.90 -9.20
CA ALA A 165 -3.96 10.45 -8.45
C ALA A 165 -5.07 9.42 -8.17
N ASP A 166 -5.40 8.58 -9.16
CA ASP A 166 -6.38 7.50 -8.98
C ASP A 166 -5.87 6.45 -7.99
N SER A 167 -4.58 6.12 -8.10
CA SER A 167 -3.87 5.24 -7.17
C SER A 167 -3.87 5.79 -5.75
N ALA A 168 -3.50 7.07 -5.58
CA ALA A 168 -3.55 7.76 -4.29
C ALA A 168 -4.96 7.76 -3.69
N LEU A 169 -5.99 8.01 -4.51
CA LEU A 169 -7.38 8.00 -4.07
C LEU A 169 -7.83 6.61 -3.59
N ALA A 170 -7.42 5.54 -4.30
CA ALA A 170 -7.71 4.17 -3.88
C ALA A 170 -7.05 3.86 -2.52
N THR A 171 -5.79 4.24 -2.35
CA THR A 171 -5.06 4.09 -1.07
C THR A 171 -5.73 4.84 0.07
N LEU A 172 -6.08 6.10 -0.15
CA LEU A 172 -6.81 6.92 0.82
C LEU A 172 -8.08 6.22 1.30
N LYS A 173 -8.90 5.72 0.36
CA LYS A 173 -10.13 4.99 0.69
C LYS A 173 -9.82 3.71 1.45
N GLY A 174 -8.79 2.96 1.04
CA GLY A 174 -8.35 1.73 1.69
C GLY A 174 -7.96 1.93 3.16
N ILE A 175 -7.14 2.95 3.45
CA ILE A 175 -6.72 3.28 4.82
C ILE A 175 -7.93 3.69 5.66
N LYS A 176 -8.82 4.51 5.09
CA LYS A 176 -10.05 4.93 5.77
C LYS A 176 -10.93 3.72 6.12
N ALA A 177 -11.18 2.84 5.16
CA ALA A 177 -11.97 1.63 5.36
C ALA A 177 -11.35 0.69 6.41
N LEU A 178 -10.03 0.51 6.37
CA LEU A 178 -9.32 -0.29 7.36
C LEU A 178 -9.48 0.29 8.77
N THR A 179 -9.28 1.61 8.90
CA THR A 179 -9.48 2.35 10.16
C THR A 179 -10.89 2.15 10.70
N ASP A 180 -11.91 2.33 9.87
CA ASP A 180 -13.31 2.28 10.28
C ASP A 180 -13.71 0.86 10.76
N ILE A 181 -13.14 -0.20 10.17
CA ILE A 181 -13.47 -1.58 10.58
C ILE A 181 -12.72 -2.00 11.86
N CYS A 182 -11.46 -1.59 12.02
CA CYS A 182 -10.61 -2.02 13.13
C CYS A 182 -10.69 -1.11 14.37
N ALA A 183 -11.29 0.08 14.29
CA ALA A 183 -11.29 1.08 15.36
C ALA A 183 -11.78 0.56 16.73
N GLU A 184 -12.78 -0.32 16.74
CA GLU A 184 -13.39 -0.86 17.96
C GLU A 184 -13.12 -2.36 18.16
N ASP A 185 -12.14 -2.92 17.45
CA ASP A 185 -11.82 -4.35 17.51
C ASP A 185 -10.33 -4.57 17.86
N PRO A 186 -10.00 -4.75 19.16
CA PRO A 186 -8.63 -4.94 19.61
C PRO A 186 -7.94 -6.16 18.99
N LEU A 187 -8.69 -7.23 18.67
CA LEU A 187 -8.11 -8.41 18.02
C LEU A 187 -7.69 -8.08 16.58
N SER A 188 -8.52 -7.34 15.85
CA SER A 188 -8.15 -6.84 14.52
C SER A 188 -6.96 -5.88 14.60
N GLN A 189 -6.93 -4.97 15.58
CA GLN A 189 -5.81 -4.03 15.78
C GLN A 189 -4.48 -4.76 16.01
N GLN A 190 -4.48 -5.75 16.92
CA GLN A 190 -3.30 -6.58 17.18
C GLN A 190 -2.88 -7.33 15.91
N LYS A 191 -3.83 -7.97 15.23
CA LYS A 191 -3.55 -8.76 14.04
C LYS A 191 -2.92 -7.94 12.92
N ILE A 192 -3.43 -6.73 12.67
CA ILE A 192 -2.85 -5.86 11.63
C ILE A 192 -1.50 -5.27 12.06
N ALA A 193 -1.27 -5.04 13.36
CA ALA A 193 0.04 -4.67 13.89
C ALA A 193 1.07 -5.79 13.69
N ASP A 194 0.72 -7.03 14.03
CA ASP A 194 1.54 -8.23 13.82
C ASP A 194 1.85 -8.45 12.32
N PHE A 195 0.91 -8.09 11.45
CA PHE A 195 1.10 -8.05 10.00
C PHE A 195 1.76 -6.76 9.49
N GLY A 196 2.54 -6.07 10.31
CA GLY A 196 3.46 -5.03 9.83
C GLY A 196 2.78 -3.80 9.23
N VAL A 197 1.53 -3.47 9.62
CA VAL A 197 0.85 -2.23 9.18
C VAL A 197 1.67 -0.97 9.52
N LEU A 198 2.51 -1.01 10.55
CA LEU A 198 3.37 0.12 10.94
C LEU A 198 4.39 0.48 9.84
N CYS A 199 4.94 -0.49 9.12
CA CYS A 199 5.86 -0.23 8.01
C CYS A 199 5.14 0.55 6.89
N LEU A 200 3.90 0.14 6.59
CA LEU A 200 3.05 0.82 5.60
C LEU A 200 2.72 2.24 6.05
N LEU A 201 2.29 2.41 7.31
CA LEU A 201 1.96 3.72 7.86
C LEU A 201 3.16 4.65 7.84
N ARG A 202 4.33 4.16 8.25
CA ARG A 202 5.57 4.93 8.22
C ARG A 202 5.86 5.43 6.81
N ARG A 203 5.78 4.55 5.80
CA ARG A 203 5.98 4.94 4.39
C ARG A 203 4.99 6.01 3.94
N LEU A 204 3.70 5.80 4.20
CA LEU A 204 2.64 6.75 3.80
C LEU A 204 2.76 8.12 4.47
N LEU A 205 3.34 8.18 5.67
CA LEU A 205 3.53 9.41 6.43
C LEU A 205 4.79 10.17 5.99
N LEU A 206 5.89 9.45 5.80
CA LEU A 206 7.21 10.05 5.63
C LEU A 206 7.62 10.24 4.17
N GLU A 207 7.12 9.41 3.26
CA GLU A 207 7.50 9.45 1.84
C GLU A 207 6.50 10.26 0.99
N ASP A 208 6.97 10.71 -0.18
CA ASP A 208 6.20 11.44 -1.20
C ASP A 208 5.97 10.58 -2.45
N ASP A 209 5.77 9.27 -2.28
CA ASP A 209 5.73 8.30 -3.40
C ASP A 209 4.71 8.68 -4.49
N TYR A 210 3.53 9.16 -4.09
CA TYR A 210 2.45 9.51 -5.02
C TYR A 210 2.76 10.79 -5.79
N GLU A 211 3.36 11.79 -5.15
CA GLU A 211 3.87 13.00 -5.80
C GLU A 211 4.99 12.66 -6.77
N GLN A 212 5.91 11.77 -6.38
CA GLN A 212 6.98 11.30 -7.26
C GLN A 212 6.40 10.55 -8.47
N LEU A 213 5.36 9.72 -8.28
CA LEU A 213 4.63 9.10 -9.39
C LEU A 213 3.99 10.12 -10.32
N ALA A 214 3.28 11.12 -9.77
CA ALA A 214 2.65 12.15 -10.58
C ALA A 214 3.67 12.99 -11.35
N ALA A 215 4.84 13.24 -10.77
CA ALA A 215 5.94 13.93 -11.45
C ALA A 215 6.51 13.10 -12.61
N ILE A 216 6.68 11.78 -12.42
CA ILE A 216 7.09 10.86 -13.49
C ILE A 216 6.04 10.86 -14.62
N GLU A 217 4.75 10.73 -14.28
CA GLU A 217 3.66 10.77 -15.26
C GLU A 217 3.64 12.08 -16.06
N ALA A 218 3.82 13.22 -15.40
CA ALA A 218 3.88 14.52 -16.05
C ALA A 218 5.10 14.66 -16.98
N TYR A 219 6.26 14.14 -16.54
CA TYR A 219 7.48 14.12 -17.34
C TYR A 219 7.30 13.24 -18.60
N ASP A 220 6.76 12.03 -18.44
CA ASP A 220 6.52 11.11 -19.55
C ASP A 220 5.50 11.67 -20.54
N ALA A 221 4.42 12.30 -20.06
CA ALA A 221 3.43 12.97 -20.91
C ALA A 221 4.08 14.11 -21.72
N SER A 222 4.96 14.90 -21.10
CA SER A 222 5.67 15.98 -21.78
C SER A 222 6.60 15.44 -22.87
N ARG A 223 7.34 14.35 -22.59
CA ARG A 223 8.22 13.69 -23.56
C ARG A 223 7.47 13.09 -24.75
N ALA A 224 6.28 12.54 -24.52
CA ALA A 224 5.44 12.02 -25.58
C ALA A 224 4.97 13.13 -26.54
N LEU A 225 4.60 14.30 -26.02
CA LEU A 225 4.23 15.48 -26.83
C LEU A 225 5.41 16.02 -27.65
N GLU A 226 6.61 16.10 -27.07
CA GLU A 226 7.82 16.52 -27.78
C GLU A 226 8.16 15.60 -28.95
N ALA A 227 7.98 14.29 -28.78
CA ALA A 227 8.21 13.30 -29.83
C ALA A 227 7.23 13.47 -31.00
N GLN A 228 5.97 13.81 -30.71
CA GLN A 228 4.96 14.08 -31.75
C GLN A 228 5.24 15.39 -32.51
N GLY A 229 5.63 16.46 -31.80
CA GLY A 229 5.95 17.75 -32.41
C GLY A 229 7.17 17.74 -33.34
N ARG A 230 8.06 16.74 -33.21
CA ARG A 230 9.21 16.53 -34.12
C ARG A 230 8.86 15.68 -35.35
N VAL A 231 7.75 14.94 -35.33
CA VAL A 231 7.33 14.03 -36.42
C VAL A 231 6.30 14.70 -37.35
N SER A 232 5.64 15.78 -36.91
CA SER A 232 4.67 16.54 -37.71
C SER A 232 5.34 17.52 -38.69
N SER A 233 6.01 17.01 -39.71
CA SER A 233 6.43 17.81 -40.89
C SER A 233 6.07 17.11 -42.21
N SER A 234 4.96 16.36 -42.24
CA SER A 234 4.35 15.82 -43.46
C SER A 234 2.81 15.93 -43.37
N PRO A 235 2.12 16.49 -44.37
CA PRO A 235 0.67 16.57 -44.37
C PRO A 235 0.08 15.29 -44.97
N SER A 236 -0.19 14.27 -44.15
CA SER A 236 -1.07 13.17 -44.54
C SER A 236 -1.60 12.35 -43.35
N ASP A 237 -2.93 12.36 -43.26
CA ASP A 237 -3.88 11.51 -42.53
C ASP A 237 -3.86 11.37 -40.99
N PRO A 238 -5.04 11.42 -40.33
CA PRO A 238 -5.17 11.32 -38.89
C PRO A 238 -5.01 9.86 -38.46
N SER A 239 -3.77 9.41 -38.26
CA SER A 239 -3.52 8.14 -37.59
C SER A 239 -4.02 8.21 -36.15
N VAL A 240 -4.94 7.31 -35.82
CA VAL A 240 -5.48 7.07 -34.48
C VAL A 240 -4.37 6.53 -33.60
N VAL A 241 -3.60 7.42 -32.97
CA VAL A 241 -2.73 7.07 -31.85
C VAL A 241 -3.32 7.73 -30.62
N ASP A 242 -3.88 6.88 -29.76
CA ASP A 242 -4.61 7.20 -28.53
C ASP A 242 -3.70 8.02 -27.60
N SER A 243 -3.80 9.34 -27.76
CA SER A 243 -3.00 10.36 -27.11
C SER A 243 -3.02 10.20 -25.58
N TYR A 244 -1.84 10.30 -24.95
CA TYR A 244 -1.75 10.64 -23.54
C TYR A 244 -2.34 12.04 -23.37
N ASP A 245 -3.64 12.10 -23.08
CA ASP A 245 -4.36 13.36 -22.89
C ASP A 245 -3.82 14.06 -21.63
N PRO A 246 -3.12 15.20 -21.78
CA PRO A 246 -2.51 15.95 -20.67
C PRO A 246 -3.55 16.45 -19.67
N SER A 247 -4.84 16.50 -20.05
CA SER A 247 -5.93 16.94 -19.18
C SER A 247 -6.21 15.98 -18.00
N ASN A 248 -5.61 14.79 -17.99
CA ASN A 248 -5.75 13.80 -16.92
C ASN A 248 -4.73 13.95 -15.78
N LEU A 249 -3.75 14.85 -15.87
CA LEU A 249 -2.76 15.07 -14.82
C LEU A 249 -3.42 15.77 -13.61
N ARG A 250 -3.73 14.99 -12.58
CA ARG A 250 -4.31 15.47 -11.32
C ARG A 250 -3.30 15.40 -10.19
N VAL A 251 -3.43 16.31 -9.24
CA VAL A 251 -2.61 16.30 -8.02
C VAL A 251 -3.06 15.12 -7.13
N PRO A 252 -2.14 14.23 -6.72
CA PRO A 252 -2.46 13.16 -5.79
C PRO A 252 -2.94 13.67 -4.43
N ALA A 253 -3.84 12.93 -3.79
CA ALA A 253 -4.44 13.30 -2.51
C ALA A 253 -3.52 12.98 -1.30
N THR A 254 -2.21 13.16 -1.40
CA THR A 254 -1.24 12.69 -0.39
C THR A 254 -1.44 13.32 0.99
N ALA A 255 -1.76 14.61 1.07
CA ALA A 255 -2.08 15.25 2.34
C ALA A 255 -3.27 14.55 3.06
N HIS A 256 -4.24 14.05 2.30
CA HIS A 256 -5.35 13.27 2.85
C HIS A 256 -4.91 11.86 3.24
N ILE A 257 -4.04 11.22 2.44
CA ILE A 257 -3.43 9.92 2.79
C ILE A 257 -2.72 10.01 4.13
N ARG A 258 -1.80 10.99 4.30
CA ARG A 258 -1.07 11.21 5.56
C ARG A 258 -2.00 11.41 6.74
N ARG A 259 -3.04 12.24 6.56
CA ARG A 259 -4.06 12.47 7.60
C ARG A 259 -4.77 11.18 8.02
N HIS A 260 -5.16 10.33 7.07
CA HIS A 260 -5.84 9.07 7.38
C HIS A 260 -4.90 7.98 7.89
N ALA A 261 -3.65 7.93 7.40
CA ALA A 261 -2.60 7.07 7.92
C ALA A 261 -2.33 7.38 9.40
N ALA A 262 -2.23 8.67 9.75
CA ALA A 262 -2.04 9.07 11.14
C ALA A 262 -3.29 8.82 12.02
N ARG A 263 -4.50 8.87 11.46
CA ARG A 263 -5.70 8.42 12.19
C ARG A 263 -5.66 6.93 12.51
N LEU A 264 -5.25 6.10 11.54
CA LEU A 264 -5.04 4.67 11.78
C LEU A 264 -3.94 4.43 12.82
N LEU A 265 -2.84 5.18 12.75
CA LEU A 265 -1.78 5.14 13.76
C LEU A 265 -2.31 5.46 15.17
N THR A 266 -3.18 6.47 15.31
CA THR A 266 -3.82 6.80 16.59
C THR A 266 -4.69 5.64 17.10
N VAL A 267 -5.46 4.99 16.24
CA VAL A 267 -6.25 3.79 16.59
C VAL A 267 -5.35 2.68 17.10
N LEU A 268 -4.22 2.43 16.43
CA LEU A 268 -3.27 1.38 16.80
C LEU A 268 -2.40 1.71 18.01
N SER A 269 -2.27 3.00 18.35
CA SER A 269 -1.44 3.46 19.48
C SER A 269 -1.99 3.04 20.84
N VAL A 270 -3.15 2.37 20.90
CA VAL A 270 -3.62 1.70 22.12
C VAL A 270 -2.75 0.48 22.47
N LEU A 271 -2.02 -0.08 21.52
CA LEU A 271 -1.14 -1.24 21.69
C LEU A 271 0.25 -0.80 22.20
N PRO A 272 0.76 -1.34 23.32
CA PRO A 272 2.07 -0.95 23.88
C PRO A 272 3.25 -1.19 22.94
N GLU A 273 3.21 -2.24 22.13
CA GLU A 273 4.25 -2.56 21.14
C GLU A 273 4.30 -1.55 20.00
N VAL A 274 3.14 -1.02 19.58
CA VAL A 274 3.06 0.04 18.57
C VAL A 274 3.71 1.31 19.12
N GLN A 275 3.41 1.68 20.36
CA GLN A 275 4.04 2.83 21.02
C GLN A 275 5.56 2.66 21.09
N LYS A 276 6.05 1.48 21.51
CA LYS A 276 7.49 1.19 21.57
C LYS A 276 8.16 1.29 20.20
N ALA A 277 7.53 0.75 19.16
CA ALA A 277 8.04 0.82 17.80
C ALA A 277 8.14 2.26 17.28
N ILE A 278 7.15 3.11 17.58
CA ILE A 278 7.18 4.54 17.23
C ILE A 278 8.34 5.24 17.95
N VAL A 279 8.46 5.06 19.27
CA VAL A 279 9.51 5.70 20.09
C VAL A 279 10.92 5.27 19.66
N ALA A 280 11.09 4.03 19.20
CA ALA A 280 12.36 3.53 18.68
C ALA A 280 12.76 4.19 17.35
N ASP A 281 11.79 4.67 16.55
CA ASP A 281 12.04 5.31 15.27
C ASP A 281 12.19 6.83 15.40
N LYS A 282 13.45 7.28 15.53
CA LYS A 282 13.80 8.71 15.66
C LYS A 282 13.26 9.58 14.51
N SER A 283 13.24 9.07 13.29
CA SER A 283 12.73 9.81 12.13
C SER A 283 11.22 9.97 12.18
N TRP A 284 10.51 8.92 12.59
CA TRP A 284 9.06 8.97 12.74
C TRP A 284 8.64 9.87 13.90
N CYS A 285 9.33 9.78 15.04
CA CYS A 285 9.13 10.71 16.18
C CYS A 285 9.33 12.17 15.77
N LYS A 286 10.44 12.49 15.09
CA LYS A 286 10.70 13.85 14.61
C LYS A 286 9.57 14.35 13.69
N TRP A 287 9.15 13.52 12.74
CA TRP A 287 8.05 13.86 11.84
C TRP A 287 6.74 14.13 12.60
N LEU A 288 6.40 13.29 13.59
CA LEU A 288 5.20 13.46 14.42
C LEU A 288 5.25 14.76 15.24
N GLU A 289 6.41 15.11 15.79
CA GLU A 289 6.62 16.39 16.48
C GLU A 289 6.44 17.59 15.54
N GLU A 290 7.03 17.55 14.35
CA GLU A 290 6.88 18.60 13.33
C GLU A 290 5.42 18.73 12.89
N CYS A 291 4.69 17.62 12.74
CA CYS A 291 3.25 17.63 12.50
C CYS A 291 2.47 18.29 13.64
N ALA A 292 2.79 17.95 14.90
CA ALA A 292 2.12 18.54 16.06
C ALA A 292 2.38 20.05 16.17
N ARG A 293 3.55 20.52 15.72
CA ARG A 293 3.90 21.95 15.61
C ARG A 293 3.30 22.65 14.40
N GLY A 294 2.56 21.94 13.53
CA GLY A 294 1.99 22.49 12.30
C GLY A 294 3.03 22.82 11.23
N GLN A 295 4.24 22.26 11.34
CA GLN A 295 5.36 22.49 10.41
C GLN A 295 5.26 21.62 9.15
N ILE A 296 4.41 20.58 9.16
CA ILE A 296 4.16 19.72 8.00
C ILE A 296 2.84 20.15 7.33
N PRO A 297 2.89 20.73 6.11
CA PRO A 297 1.70 21.13 5.37
C PRO A 297 0.72 19.96 5.15
N GLY A 298 -0.58 20.21 5.31
CA GLY A 298 -1.63 19.22 5.06
C GLY A 298 -1.90 18.24 6.22
N CYS A 299 -1.03 18.17 7.22
CA CYS A 299 -1.14 17.31 8.39
C CYS A 299 -1.59 18.07 9.65
N CYS A 300 -2.85 18.51 9.71
CA CYS A 300 -3.42 19.03 10.97
C CYS A 300 -3.88 17.86 11.86
N LEU A 301 -2.94 17.18 12.50
CA LEU A 301 -3.24 16.15 13.49
C LEU A 301 -3.37 16.82 14.86
N LYS A 302 -4.59 16.90 15.38
CA LYS A 302 -4.81 17.20 16.80
C LYS A 302 -4.48 15.95 17.60
N PHE A 303 -3.19 15.67 17.81
CA PHE A 303 -2.80 14.69 18.81
C PHE A 303 -3.24 15.21 20.18
N LYS A 304 -4.02 14.42 20.91
CA LYS A 304 -4.17 14.62 22.34
C LYS A 304 -2.84 14.15 22.92
N VAL A 305 -1.93 15.09 23.18
CA VAL A 305 -0.62 14.83 23.77
C VAL A 305 -0.82 13.91 24.98
N MET A 306 -0.19 12.74 24.96
CA MET A 306 -0.15 11.84 26.11
C MET A 306 0.53 12.63 27.25
N PRO A 307 -0.16 12.85 28.39
CA PRO A 307 0.43 13.62 29.47
C PRO A 307 1.57 12.81 30.10
N GLY A 308 2.79 13.33 29.95
CA GLY A 308 3.93 13.03 30.82
C GLY A 308 4.73 11.77 30.48
N GLN A 309 5.84 11.94 29.77
CA GLN A 309 7.15 11.50 30.24
C GLN A 309 8.20 12.49 29.73
N HIS A 310 8.71 13.32 30.64
CA HIS A 310 9.97 14.02 30.44
C HIS A 310 11.10 12.99 30.59
N TYR A 311 12.00 12.93 29.61
CA TYR A 311 13.39 12.56 29.80
C TYR A 311 14.25 13.62 29.11
#